data_AF-A0A2G6EJM4-F1
#
_entry.id   AF-A0A2G6EJM4-F1
#
_cell.length_a   1.000
_cell.length_b   1.000
_cell.length_c   1.000
_cell.angle_alpha   90.00
_cell.angle_beta   90.00
_cell.angle_gamma   90.00
#
_symmetry.space_group_name_H-M   'P 1'
#
loop_
_entity.id
_entity.type
_entity.pdbx_description
1 polymer ?
#
loop_
_entity_poly.entity_id
_entity_poly.type
_entity_poly.pdbx_seq_one_letter_code
_entity_poly.pdbx_strand_id
1 'polypeptide(L)'
;MAKHAQSNNLAVTQITTKLGQLSALLGDLSPVMQEIAGILERDVTEAFDNERNPTTHAKWADLDEKTIKQRTKAGKWPGKMLQVKGELVGSLTSDYGAKFARVGVGTDYAPAMQFGRPDKNIPARAYLPWDGLHPETAAAVLEFLDGELAKTIFS
;
A
#
# COMPACT_ATOMS: atom_id res chain seq x y z
N MET A 1 -13.08 14.75 1.36
CA MET A 1 -12.56 14.05 0.17
C MET A 1 -11.72 14.94 -0.76
N ALA A 2 -12.11 16.20 -1.04
CA ALA A 2 -11.35 17.10 -1.94
C ALA A 2 -9.89 17.38 -1.53
N LYS A 3 -9.59 17.58 -0.23
CA LYS A 3 -8.22 17.85 0.25
C LYS A 3 -7.24 16.68 0.04
N HIS A 4 -7.72 15.44 0.19
CA HIS A 4 -6.91 14.24 0.02
C HIS A 4 -6.56 14.01 -1.45
N ALA A 5 -7.54 14.13 -2.35
CA ALA A 5 -7.31 14.05 -3.79
C ALA A 5 -6.33 15.13 -4.30
N GLN A 6 -6.44 16.37 -3.78
CA GLN A 6 -5.53 17.45 -4.18
C GLN A 6 -4.10 17.26 -3.66
N SER A 7 -3.94 16.71 -2.46
CA SER A 7 -2.62 16.37 -1.90
C SER A 7 -1.96 15.25 -2.70
N ASN A 8 -2.73 14.22 -3.09
CA ASN A 8 -2.24 13.14 -3.95
C ASN A 8 -1.80 13.66 -5.32
N ASN A 9 -2.56 14.57 -5.94
CA ASN A 9 -2.18 15.15 -7.23
C ASN A 9 -0.85 15.93 -7.18
N LEU A 10 -0.62 16.69 -6.10
CA LEU A 10 0.64 17.41 -5.93
C LEU A 10 1.81 16.45 -5.74
N ALA A 11 1.67 15.46 -4.85
CA ALA A 11 2.71 14.46 -4.61
C ALA A 11 3.04 13.66 -5.87
N VAL A 12 2.03 13.22 -6.62
CA VAL A 12 2.21 12.52 -7.90
C VAL A 12 2.98 13.38 -8.90
N THR A 13 2.70 14.69 -8.96
CA THR A 13 3.40 15.61 -9.86
C THR A 13 4.88 15.73 -9.48
N GLN A 14 5.18 15.87 -8.18
CA GLN A 14 6.56 15.96 -7.67
C GLN A 14 7.34 14.66 -7.90
N ILE A 15 6.75 13.50 -7.59
CA ILE A 15 7.34 12.18 -7.82
C ILE A 15 7.65 12.00 -9.31
N THR A 16 6.69 12.27 -10.19
CA THR A 16 6.87 12.14 -11.65
C THR A 16 7.98 13.06 -12.15
N THR A 17 8.05 14.30 -11.65
CA THR A 17 9.10 15.26 -12.01
C THR A 17 10.49 14.75 -11.62
N LYS A 18 10.66 14.30 -10.38
CA LYS A 18 11.95 13.79 -9.87
C LYS A 18 12.39 12.52 -10.60
N LEU A 19 11.45 11.61 -10.87
CA LEU A 19 11.72 10.42 -11.68
C LEU A 19 12.17 10.81 -13.10
N GLY A 20 11.56 11.82 -13.71
CA GLY A 20 12.00 12.36 -15.00
C GLY A 20 13.43 12.90 -14.97
N GLN A 21 13.80 13.62 -13.91
CA GLN A 21 15.16 14.11 -13.71
C GLN A 21 16.17 12.96 -13.54
N LEU A 22 15.87 11.98 -12.69
CA LEU A 22 16.72 10.80 -12.52
C LEU A 22 16.84 10.00 -13.81
N SER A 23 15.76 9.85 -14.58
CA SER A 23 15.79 9.14 -15.86
C SER A 23 16.75 9.79 -16.85
N ALA A 24 16.81 11.13 -16.86
CA ALA A 24 17.71 11.87 -17.74
C ALA A 24 19.19 11.73 -17.33
N LEU A 25 19.47 11.49 -16.04
CA LEU A 25 20.83 11.37 -15.51
C LEU A 25 21.35 9.93 -15.52
N LEU A 26 20.52 8.96 -15.13
CA LEU A 26 20.90 7.56 -14.91
C LEU A 26 20.57 6.64 -16.09
N GLY A 27 19.60 7.03 -16.93
CA GLY A 27 19.07 6.19 -18.01
C GLY A 27 18.14 5.07 -17.49
N ASP A 28 18.67 4.10 -16.74
CA ASP A 28 17.89 3.00 -16.16
C ASP A 28 17.44 3.32 -14.73
N LEU A 29 16.12 3.36 -14.53
CA LEU A 29 15.50 3.59 -13.23
C LEU A 29 15.13 2.30 -12.50
N SER A 30 15.44 1.11 -13.02
CA SER A 30 15.08 -0.15 -12.37
C SER A 30 15.54 -0.22 -10.90
N PRO A 31 16.74 0.24 -10.51
CA PRO A 31 17.14 0.28 -9.10
C PRO A 31 16.30 1.26 -8.25
N VAL A 32 15.97 2.43 -8.80
CA VAL A 32 15.12 3.43 -8.12
C VAL A 32 13.71 2.88 -7.93
N MET A 33 13.16 2.22 -8.95
CA MET A 33 11.83 1.63 -8.91
C MET A 33 11.75 0.42 -7.97
N GLN A 34 12.83 -0.35 -7.84
CA GLN A 34 12.94 -1.42 -6.85
C GLN A 34 12.78 -0.89 -5.43
N GLU A 35 13.47 0.19 -5.09
CA GLU A 35 13.37 0.81 -3.76
C GLU A 35 11.98 1.39 -3.50
N ILE A 36 11.37 2.04 -4.51
CA ILE A 36 9.98 2.52 -4.40
C ILE A 36 9.02 1.34 -4.17
N ALA A 37 9.19 0.22 -4.88
CA ALA A 37 8.38 -0.97 -4.66
C ALA A 37 8.52 -1.50 -3.22
N GLY A 38 9.73 -1.45 -2.64
CA GLY A 38 9.97 -1.78 -1.23
C GLY A 38 9.29 -0.83 -0.25
N ILE A 39 9.24 0.48 -0.54
CA ILE A 39 8.48 1.45 0.26
C ILE A 39 6.98 1.12 0.24
N LEU A 40 6.42 0.83 -0.94
CA LEU A 40 5.01 0.46 -1.09
C LEU A 40 4.67 -0.85 -0.39
N GLU A 41 5.56 -1.84 -0.47
CA GLU A 41 5.38 -3.13 0.21
C GLU A 41 5.36 -2.96 1.73
N ARG A 42 6.26 -2.12 2.26
CA ARG A 42 6.30 -1.80 3.69
C ARG A 42 5.01 -1.12 4.16
N ASP A 43 4.54 -0.13 3.41
CA ASP A 43 3.29 0.60 3.70
C ASP A 43 2.09 -0.34 3.80
N VAL A 44 1.95 -1.26 2.82
CA VAL A 44 0.89 -2.28 2.83
C VAL A 44 1.03 -3.25 4.01
N THR A 45 2.26 -3.69 4.30
CA THR A 45 2.52 -4.58 5.44
C THR A 45 2.14 -3.91 6.76
N GLU A 46 2.52 -2.65 6.95
CA GLU A 46 2.13 -1.86 8.11
C GLU A 46 0.62 -1.64 8.18
N ALA A 47 -0.06 -1.49 7.05
CA ALA A 47 -1.53 -1.40 7.01
C ALA A 47 -2.18 -2.69 7.56
N PHE A 48 -1.64 -3.86 7.20
CA PHE A 48 -2.08 -5.14 7.75
C PHE A 48 -1.80 -5.28 9.24
N ASP A 49 -0.61 -4.91 9.69
CA ASP A 49 -0.22 -5.00 11.11
C ASP A 49 -1.05 -4.07 11.99
N ASN A 50 -1.35 -2.87 11.47
CA ASN A 50 -2.13 -1.87 12.16
C ASN A 50 -3.64 -1.96 11.88
N GLU A 51 -4.09 -2.92 11.07
CA GLU A 51 -5.49 -3.11 10.71
C GLU A 51 -6.16 -1.81 10.23
N ARG A 52 -5.51 -1.13 9.28
CA ARG A 52 -5.91 0.18 8.78
C ARG A 52 -5.84 0.25 7.26
N ASN A 53 -6.61 1.19 6.71
CA ASN A 53 -6.50 1.57 5.32
C ASN A 53 -5.16 2.30 5.09
N PRO A 54 -4.32 1.86 4.13
CA PRO A 54 -3.01 2.48 3.89
C PRO A 54 -3.14 3.92 3.40
N THR A 55 -4.12 4.24 2.55
CA THR A 55 -4.30 5.57 1.97
C THR A 55 -4.80 6.62 2.98
N THR A 56 -5.69 6.22 3.88
CA THR A 56 -6.36 7.14 4.81
C THR A 56 -5.89 7.02 6.26
N HIS A 57 -5.12 5.97 6.57
CA HIS A 57 -4.73 5.56 7.92
C HIS A 57 -5.91 5.31 8.89
N ALA A 58 -7.14 5.26 8.40
CA ALA A 58 -8.31 4.91 9.19
C ALA A 58 -8.32 3.42 9.53
N LYS A 59 -8.61 3.07 10.79
CA LYS A 59 -8.80 1.68 11.21
C LYS A 59 -9.91 1.01 10.38
N TRP A 60 -9.74 -0.27 10.08
CA TRP A 60 -10.77 -1.05 9.43
C TRP A 60 -12.01 -1.19 10.32
N ALA A 61 -13.16 -1.37 9.69
CA ALA A 61 -14.37 -1.70 10.41
C ALA A 61 -14.22 -3.02 11.16
N ASP A 62 -14.69 -3.02 12.40
CA ASP A 62 -14.67 -4.18 13.30
C ASP A 62 -15.33 -5.41 12.67
N LEU A 63 -15.01 -6.58 13.23
CA LEU A 63 -15.66 -7.82 12.86
C LEU A 63 -17.07 -7.89 13.48
N ASP A 64 -18.01 -8.42 12.71
CA ASP A 64 -19.35 -8.77 13.22
C ASP A 64 -19.23 -9.76 14.40
N GLU A 65 -20.06 -9.61 15.42
CA GLU A 65 -20.11 -10.50 16.59
C GLU A 65 -20.21 -11.98 16.20
N LYS A 66 -20.96 -12.31 15.14
CA LYS A 66 -21.09 -13.67 14.63
C LYS A 66 -19.75 -14.20 14.13
N THR A 67 -18.98 -13.36 13.44
CA THR A 67 -17.63 -13.72 12.96
C THR A 67 -16.68 -13.92 14.15
N ILE A 68 -16.75 -13.06 15.17
CA ILE A 68 -15.99 -13.20 16.40
C ILE A 68 -16.33 -14.53 17.08
N LYS A 69 -17.61 -14.82 17.32
CA LYS A 69 -18.07 -16.08 17.93
C LYS A 69 -17.58 -17.31 17.16
N GLN A 70 -17.65 -17.29 15.83
CA GLN A 70 -17.14 -18.37 14.98
C GLN A 70 -15.63 -18.56 15.13
N ARG A 71 -14.85 -17.47 15.12
CA ARG A 71 -13.38 -17.54 15.27
C ARG A 71 -12.97 -17.97 16.67
N THR A 72 -13.65 -17.51 17.72
CA THR A 72 -13.42 -17.95 19.10
C THR A 72 -13.66 -19.45 19.23
N LYS A 73 -14.76 -19.98 18.68
CA LYS A 73 -15.03 -21.43 18.67
C LYS A 73 -13.95 -22.23 17.96
N ALA A 74 -13.35 -21.67 16.91
CA ALA A 74 -12.26 -22.28 16.17
C ALA A 74 -10.87 -22.08 16.80
N GLY A 75 -10.76 -21.42 17.97
CA GLY A 75 -9.47 -21.10 18.61
C GLY A 75 -8.62 -20.10 17.83
N LYS A 76 -9.26 -19.25 17.01
CA LYS A 76 -8.61 -18.24 16.15
C LYS A 76 -8.92 -16.80 16.57
N TRP A 77 -9.45 -16.60 17.78
CA TRP A 77 -9.74 -15.29 18.36
C TRP A 77 -9.39 -15.28 19.86
N PRO A 78 -8.77 -14.20 20.40
CA PRO A 78 -8.39 -12.93 19.73
C PRO A 78 -7.29 -13.11 18.67
N GLY A 79 -7.35 -12.34 17.58
CA GLY A 79 -6.41 -12.44 16.47
C GLY A 79 -6.57 -11.31 15.45
N LYS A 80 -5.67 -11.25 14.45
CA LYS A 80 -5.63 -10.17 13.46
C LYS A 80 -6.71 -10.30 12.38
N MET A 81 -7.34 -9.20 12.01
CA MET A 81 -8.22 -9.09 10.84
C MET A 81 -7.46 -9.38 9.56
N LEU A 82 -8.12 -10.03 8.60
CA LEU A 82 -7.52 -10.50 7.34
C LEU A 82 -6.31 -11.44 7.45
N GLN A 83 -5.96 -11.91 8.64
CA GLN A 83 -4.78 -12.75 8.89
C GLN A 83 -5.10 -14.06 9.62
N VAL A 84 -6.34 -14.58 9.52
CA VAL A 84 -6.75 -15.83 10.22
C VAL A 84 -5.86 -17.02 9.88
N LYS A 85 -5.49 -17.15 8.61
CA LYS A 85 -4.54 -18.14 8.09
C LYS A 85 -3.25 -17.51 7.56
N GLY A 86 -3.17 -16.18 7.55
CA GLY A 86 -2.06 -15.43 6.93
C GLY A 86 -2.01 -15.48 5.41
N GLU A 87 -2.88 -16.23 4.71
CA GLU A 87 -2.81 -16.40 3.24
C GLU A 87 -2.84 -15.08 2.46
N LEU A 88 -3.65 -14.11 2.89
CA LEU A 88 -3.76 -12.82 2.19
C LEU A 88 -2.43 -12.05 2.25
N VAL A 89 -1.91 -11.86 3.47
CA VAL A 89 -0.64 -11.15 3.71
C VAL A 89 0.55 -11.94 3.16
N GLY A 90 0.55 -13.26 3.30
CA GLY A 90 1.59 -14.13 2.77
C GLY A 90 1.62 -14.21 1.24
N SER A 91 0.57 -13.74 0.56
CA SER A 91 0.53 -13.62 -0.90
C SER A 91 0.83 -12.20 -1.40
N LEU A 92 1.30 -11.32 -0.50
CA LEU A 92 1.79 -9.99 -0.86
C LEU A 92 3.01 -10.15 -1.76
N THR A 93 3.00 -9.46 -2.89
CA THR A 93 4.10 -9.42 -3.85
C THR A 93 4.35 -7.99 -4.28
N SER A 94 5.61 -7.60 -4.34
CA SER A 94 6.05 -6.38 -5.01
C SER A 94 6.70 -6.71 -6.36
N ASP A 95 6.60 -5.78 -7.30
CA ASP A 95 7.16 -5.91 -8.64
C ASP A 95 7.58 -4.53 -9.16
N TYR A 96 8.61 -4.51 -10.00
CA TYR A 96 9.20 -3.28 -10.49
C TYR A 96 9.81 -3.48 -11.88
N GLY A 97 9.92 -2.39 -12.61
CA GLY A 97 10.68 -2.31 -13.85
C GLY A 97 11.14 -0.88 -14.08
N ALA A 98 11.78 -0.60 -15.21
CA ALA A 98 12.37 0.72 -15.49
C ALA A 98 11.39 1.91 -15.43
N LYS A 99 10.07 1.68 -15.42
CA LYS A 99 9.05 2.73 -15.44
C LYS A 99 7.92 2.50 -14.45
N PHE A 100 7.99 1.47 -13.61
CA PHE A 100 6.92 1.15 -12.68
C PHE A 100 7.44 0.52 -11.40
N ALA A 101 6.71 0.75 -10.33
CA ALA A 101 6.81 0.04 -9.06
C ALA A 101 5.36 -0.27 -8.63
N ARG A 102 5.10 -1.50 -8.20
CA ARG A 102 3.76 -1.94 -7.78
C ARG A 102 3.81 -2.94 -6.64
N VAL A 103 2.72 -2.99 -5.91
CA VAL A 103 2.45 -4.00 -4.87
C VAL A 103 1.07 -4.59 -5.11
N GLY A 104 0.93 -5.88 -4.87
CA GLY A 104 -0.29 -6.63 -5.15
C GLY A 104 -0.44 -7.85 -4.24
N VAL A 105 -1.61 -8.48 -4.33
CA VAL A 105 -1.97 -9.64 -3.50
C VAL A 105 -2.64 -10.68 -4.40
N GLY A 106 -2.19 -11.93 -4.30
CA GLY A 106 -2.51 -13.00 -5.24
C GLY A 106 -3.59 -14.00 -4.80
N THR A 107 -4.66 -13.57 -4.12
CA THR A 107 -5.75 -14.48 -3.71
C THR A 107 -7.11 -14.12 -4.32
N ASP A 108 -7.93 -15.13 -4.56
CA ASP A 108 -9.23 -15.01 -5.24
C ASP A 108 -10.22 -14.13 -4.46
N TYR A 109 -10.09 -14.10 -3.12
CA TYR A 109 -10.95 -13.32 -2.23
C TYR A 109 -10.40 -11.92 -1.93
N ALA A 110 -9.18 -11.58 -2.39
CA ALA A 110 -8.57 -10.28 -2.22
C ALA A 110 -9.50 -9.11 -2.63
N PRO A 111 -10.14 -9.12 -3.82
CA PRO A 111 -11.00 -8.01 -4.23
C PRO A 111 -12.19 -7.79 -3.30
N ALA A 112 -12.77 -8.87 -2.76
CA ALA A 112 -13.89 -8.78 -1.83
C ALA A 112 -13.49 -8.14 -0.49
N MET A 113 -12.24 -8.34 -0.05
CA MET A 113 -11.72 -7.69 1.16
C MET A 113 -11.31 -6.24 0.89
N GLN A 114 -10.66 -5.97 -0.24
CA GLN A 114 -10.23 -4.63 -0.64
C GLN A 114 -11.41 -3.68 -0.82
N PHE A 115 -12.42 -4.09 -1.58
CA PHE A 115 -13.55 -3.23 -1.96
C PHE A 115 -14.82 -3.47 -1.16
N GLY A 116 -14.86 -4.54 -0.36
CA GLY A 116 -16.07 -4.99 0.31
C GLY A 116 -17.03 -5.74 -0.62
N ARG A 117 -18.10 -6.28 -0.02
CA ARG A 117 -19.20 -6.95 -0.72
C ARG A 117 -20.53 -6.47 -0.11
N PRO A 118 -21.09 -5.35 -0.58
CA PRO A 118 -22.35 -4.82 -0.08
C PRO A 118 -23.51 -5.83 -0.19
N ASP A 119 -23.51 -6.63 -1.26
CA ASP A 119 -24.47 -7.73 -1.48
C ASP A 119 -24.45 -8.80 -0.38
N LYS A 120 -23.36 -8.90 0.37
CA LYS A 120 -23.14 -9.86 1.45
C LYS A 120 -22.94 -9.19 2.81
N ASN A 121 -23.19 -7.88 2.90
CA ASN A 121 -22.94 -7.07 4.10
C ASN A 121 -21.49 -7.19 4.64
N ILE A 122 -20.51 -7.30 3.73
CA ILE A 122 -19.09 -7.33 4.09
C ILE A 122 -18.52 -5.93 3.86
N PRO A 123 -18.07 -5.22 4.90
CA PRO A 123 -17.46 -3.90 4.72
C PRO A 123 -16.10 -4.01 4.05
N ALA A 124 -15.72 -2.96 3.32
CA ALA A 124 -14.40 -2.83 2.74
C ALA A 124 -13.34 -2.71 3.85
N ARG A 125 -12.26 -3.46 3.69
CA ARG A 125 -11.05 -3.40 4.53
C ARG A 125 -9.87 -3.20 3.60
N ALA A 126 -9.85 -2.06 2.92
CA ALA A 126 -8.82 -1.74 1.94
C ALA A 126 -7.44 -1.83 2.58
N TYR A 127 -6.55 -2.61 1.98
CA TYR A 127 -5.18 -2.84 2.41
C TYR A 127 -4.17 -2.50 1.31
N LEU A 128 -4.61 -2.27 0.08
CA LEU A 128 -3.80 -1.70 -1.01
C LEU A 128 -4.14 -0.22 -1.21
N PRO A 129 -3.14 0.64 -1.52
CA PRO A 129 -3.33 2.06 -1.79
C PRO A 129 -3.87 2.33 -3.21
N TRP A 130 -5.08 1.83 -3.51
CA TRP A 130 -5.69 1.91 -4.85
C TRP A 130 -6.16 3.33 -5.22
N ASP A 131 -6.53 4.14 -4.23
CA ASP A 131 -7.05 5.50 -4.35
C ASP A 131 -5.98 6.59 -4.14
N GLY A 132 -4.72 6.19 -4.08
CA GLY A 132 -3.56 7.07 -3.91
C GLY A 132 -2.71 6.69 -2.70
N LEU A 133 -1.61 7.41 -2.52
CA LEU A 133 -0.70 7.19 -1.39
C LEU A 133 -1.15 8.04 -0.20
N HIS A 134 -0.94 7.54 1.01
CA HIS A 134 -1.02 8.41 2.17
C HIS A 134 0.11 9.47 2.11
N PRO A 135 -0.11 10.69 2.64
CA PRO A 135 0.91 11.74 2.61
C PRO A 135 2.26 11.33 3.21
N GLU A 136 2.28 10.48 4.25
CA GLU A 136 3.53 9.96 4.83
C GLU A 136 4.26 9.03 3.86
N THR A 137 3.56 8.11 3.21
CA THR A 137 4.11 7.20 2.20
C THR A 137 4.63 7.99 1.00
N ALA A 138 3.89 9.00 0.55
CA ALA A 138 4.32 9.89 -0.52
C ALA A 138 5.57 10.70 -0.13
N ALA A 139 5.64 11.19 1.11
CA ALA A 139 6.81 11.90 1.63
C ALA A 139 8.04 10.99 1.68
N ALA A 140 7.89 9.73 2.10
CA ALA A 140 8.99 8.75 2.12
C ALA A 140 9.55 8.48 0.70
N VAL A 141 8.66 8.38 -0.30
CA VAL A 141 9.09 8.26 -1.71
C VAL A 141 9.83 9.52 -2.17
N LEU A 142 9.33 10.71 -1.84
CA LEU A 142 9.97 11.98 -2.21
C LEU A 142 11.35 12.15 -1.56
N GLU A 143 11.48 11.84 -0.27
CA GLU A 143 12.75 11.90 0.47
C GLU A 143 13.80 10.96 -0.15
N PHE A 144 13.38 9.73 -0.49
CA PHE A 144 14.24 8.79 -1.19
C PHE A 144 14.72 9.36 -2.55
N LEU A 145 13.80 9.88 -3.37
CA LEU A 145 14.12 10.45 -4.67
C LEU A 145 15.04 11.68 -4.57
N ASP A 146 14.86 12.51 -3.54
CA ASP A 146 15.74 13.63 -3.26
C ASP A 146 17.16 13.18 -2.89
N GLY A 147 17.27 12.10 -2.11
CA GLY A 147 18.54 11.46 -1.80
C GLY A 147 19.25 10.95 -3.06
N GLU A 148 18.53 10.27 -3.95
CA GLU A 148 19.10 9.76 -5.21
C GLU A 148 19.52 10.88 -6.17
N LEU A 149 18.73 11.95 -6.27
CA LEU A 149 19.10 13.12 -7.08
C LEU A 149 20.36 13.79 -6.54
N ALA A 150 20.45 13.99 -5.22
CA ALA A 150 21.63 14.57 -4.60
C ALA A 150 22.87 13.71 -4.87
N LYS A 151 22.78 12.39 -4.69
CA LYS A 151 23.89 11.46 -5.00
C LYS A 151 24.32 11.57 -6.46
N THR A 152 23.37 11.67 -7.39
CA THR A 152 23.68 11.69 -8.83
C THR A 152 24.29 13.01 -9.28
N ILE A 153 23.89 14.14 -8.68
CA ILE A 153 24.41 15.48 -9.04
C ILE A 153 25.80 15.75 -8.45
N PHE A 154 26.07 15.23 -7.25
CA PHE A 154 27.31 15.48 -6.52
C PHE A 154 28.33 14.33 -6.58
N SER A 155 28.00 13.24 -7.30
CA SER A 155 28.95 12.18 -7.67
C SER A 155 29.75 12.54 -8.91
#